data_AF-A0A376RJU4-F1
#
_entry.id   AF-A0A376RJU4-F1
#
_cell.length_a   1.000
_cell.length_b   1.000
_cell.length_c   1.000
_cell.angle_alpha   90.00
_cell.angle_beta   90.00
_cell.angle_gamma   90.00
#
_symmetry.space_group_name_H-M   'P 1'
#
loop_
_entity.id
_entity.type
_entity.pdbx_description
1 polymer ?
#
loop_
_entity_poly.entity_id
_entity_poly.type
_entity_poly.pdbx_seq_one_letter_code
_entity_poly.pdbx_strand_id
1 'polypeptide(L)'
;MKTVRKITLKSKPYTPAWGEQITGVPRQYIETIAREFADTAHKTHGRSMIILGAGVNHWYHMDMNYRGMINMLIFCGCVGQSGGGWAHYVGQEKTAPTNRLVATGLCARLEPTTAPNEQHLVFLQSFQPMAL
;
A
#
# COMPACT_ATOMS: atom_id res chain seq x y z
N MET A 1 -30.94 -15.51 10.25
CA MET A 1 -29.89 -14.47 10.15
C MET A 1 -30.02 -13.45 11.30
N LYS A 2 -29.70 -13.81 12.56
CA LYS A 2 -29.86 -12.92 13.75
C LYS A 2 -28.64 -12.82 14.67
N THR A 3 -27.51 -13.43 14.32
CA THR A 3 -26.37 -13.59 15.27
C THR A 3 -25.25 -12.55 15.10
N VAL A 4 -25.19 -11.82 13.98
CA VAL A 4 -24.05 -10.92 13.66
C VAL A 4 -24.12 -9.57 14.40
N ARG A 5 -25.28 -9.14 14.90
CA ARG A 5 -25.45 -7.80 15.51
C ARG A 5 -24.92 -7.64 16.94
N LYS A 6 -24.64 -8.73 17.67
CA LYS A 6 -24.32 -8.66 19.11
C LYS A 6 -22.83 -8.43 19.42
N ILE A 7 -21.92 -8.78 18.50
CA ILE A 7 -20.47 -8.71 18.72
C ILE A 7 -19.96 -7.26 18.60
N THR A 8 -20.62 -6.45 17.78
CA THR A 8 -20.19 -5.10 17.42
C THR A 8 -20.34 -4.06 18.55
N LEU A 9 -21.22 -4.31 19.53
CA LEU A 9 -21.55 -3.35 20.59
C LEU A 9 -20.61 -3.43 21.81
N LYS A 10 -19.97 -4.58 22.06
CA LYS A 10 -19.18 -4.80 23.28
C LYS A 10 -17.70 -4.53 23.03
N SER A 11 -17.11 -3.64 23.83
CA SER A 11 -15.65 -3.40 23.79
C SER A 11 -14.92 -4.68 24.21
N LYS A 12 -14.24 -5.29 23.24
CA LYS A 12 -13.29 -6.40 23.37
C LYS A 12 -12.09 -6.11 22.47
N PRO A 13 -10.90 -6.68 22.74
CA PRO A 13 -9.72 -6.45 21.91
C PRO A 13 -10.04 -6.65 20.41
N TYR A 14 -9.59 -5.69 19.58
CA TYR A 14 -9.75 -5.69 18.12
C TYR A 14 -11.19 -5.62 17.58
N THR A 15 -12.17 -5.26 18.40
CA THR A 15 -13.52 -4.91 17.92
C THR A 15 -13.56 -3.46 17.42
N PRO A 16 -14.51 -3.09 16.54
CA PRO A 16 -14.70 -1.68 16.14
C PRO A 16 -14.92 -0.73 17.32
N ALA A 17 -15.66 -1.19 18.34
CA ALA A 17 -15.87 -0.44 19.58
C ALA A 17 -14.56 -0.19 20.37
N TRP A 18 -13.64 -1.16 20.36
CA TRP A 18 -12.30 -1.00 20.93
C TRP A 18 -11.41 -0.09 20.06
N GLY A 19 -11.46 -0.25 18.74
CA GLY A 19 -10.71 0.57 17.80
C GLY A 19 -11.06 2.05 17.89
N GLU A 20 -12.34 2.37 18.08
CA GLU A 20 -12.83 3.74 18.32
C GLU A 20 -12.18 4.38 19.55
N GLN A 21 -12.03 3.63 20.64
CA GLN A 21 -11.40 4.11 21.88
C GLN A 21 -9.90 4.39 21.71
N ILE A 22 -9.20 3.60 20.88
CA ILE A 22 -7.75 3.73 20.67
C ILE A 22 -7.41 4.81 19.64
N THR A 23 -8.19 4.88 18.55
CA THR A 23 -7.87 5.71 17.38
C THR A 23 -8.66 7.01 17.31
N GLY A 24 -9.77 7.12 18.04
CA GLY A 24 -10.73 8.21 17.92
C GLY A 24 -11.61 8.15 16.65
N VAL A 25 -11.39 7.16 15.77
CA VAL A 25 -12.21 6.98 14.56
C VAL A 25 -13.56 6.37 14.95
N PRO A 26 -14.70 7.00 14.61
CA PRO A 26 -16.02 6.44 14.90
C PRO A 26 -16.16 5.02 14.33
N ARG A 27 -16.62 4.08 15.16
CA ARG A 27 -16.71 2.64 14.82
C ARG A 27 -17.51 2.37 13.56
N GLN A 28 -18.51 3.21 13.28
CA GLN A 28 -19.32 3.13 12.07
C GLN A 28 -18.46 3.23 10.80
N TYR A 29 -17.43 4.08 10.79
CA TYR A 29 -16.52 4.20 9.65
C TYR A 29 -15.60 2.99 9.54
N ILE A 30 -15.09 2.48 10.66
CA ILE A 30 -14.29 1.24 10.69
C ILE A 30 -15.08 0.09 10.06
N GLU A 31 -16.34 -0.07 10.46
CA GLU A 31 -17.21 -1.12 9.93
C GLU A 31 -17.56 -0.94 8.46
N THR A 32 -17.94 0.29 8.06
CA THR A 32 -18.31 0.59 6.68
C THR A 32 -17.14 0.32 5.74
N ILE A 33 -15.97 0.89 6.03
CA ILE A 33 -14.77 0.73 5.19
C ILE A 33 -14.35 -0.74 5.13
N ALA A 34 -14.34 -1.46 6.26
CA ALA A 34 -13.98 -2.88 6.27
C ALA A 34 -14.94 -3.73 5.42
N ARG A 35 -16.25 -3.43 5.45
CA ARG A 35 -17.26 -4.13 4.64
C ARG A 35 -17.12 -3.80 3.16
N GLU A 36 -17.00 -2.52 2.80
CA GLU A 36 -16.90 -2.09 1.41
C GLU A 36 -15.60 -2.57 0.76
N PHE A 37 -14.49 -2.56 1.51
CA PHE A 37 -13.21 -3.09 1.05
C PHE A 37 -13.30 -4.59 0.74
N ALA A 38 -13.88 -5.37 1.66
CA ALA A 38 -14.06 -6.81 1.50
C ALA A 38 -15.08 -7.15 0.41
N ASP A 39 -16.16 -6.39 0.29
CA ASP A 39 -17.19 -6.57 -0.74
C ASP A 39 -16.64 -6.27 -2.14
N THR A 40 -15.85 -5.20 -2.28
CA THR A 40 -15.13 -4.90 -3.53
C THR A 40 -14.18 -6.03 -3.89
N ALA A 41 -13.38 -6.51 -2.94
CA ALA A 41 -12.45 -7.61 -3.18
C ALA A 41 -13.19 -8.89 -3.59
N HIS A 42 -14.29 -9.21 -2.92
CA HIS A 42 -15.11 -10.37 -3.22
C HIS A 42 -15.69 -10.31 -4.64
N LYS A 43 -16.32 -9.18 -5.01
CA LYS A 43 -16.92 -8.97 -6.35
C LYS A 43 -15.91 -8.98 -7.48
N THR A 44 -14.69 -8.53 -7.21
CA THR A 44 -13.66 -8.33 -8.24
C THR A 44 -12.58 -9.41 -8.25
N HIS A 45 -12.69 -10.44 -7.40
CA HIS A 45 -11.68 -11.50 -7.25
C HIS A 45 -10.32 -10.95 -6.78
N GLY A 46 -10.35 -10.11 -5.74
CA GLY A 46 -9.15 -9.62 -5.04
C GLY A 46 -8.65 -8.25 -5.51
N ARG A 47 -9.45 -7.44 -6.22
CA ARG A 47 -9.02 -6.11 -6.71
C ARG A 47 -9.32 -4.98 -5.72
N SER A 48 -8.91 -5.19 -4.47
CA SER A 48 -8.82 -4.13 -3.45
C SER A 48 -7.36 -3.96 -3.05
N MET A 49 -6.90 -2.71 -2.97
CA MET A 49 -5.49 -2.37 -2.75
C MET A 49 -5.34 -1.43 -1.56
N ILE A 50 -4.24 -1.58 -0.82
CA ILE A 50 -3.81 -0.60 0.18
C ILE A 50 -2.51 0.04 -0.31
N ILE A 51 -2.55 1.36 -0.50
CA ILE A 51 -1.39 2.19 -0.81
C ILE A 51 -0.89 2.80 0.49
N LEU A 52 0.40 2.63 0.81
CA LEU A 52 0.98 3.05 2.08
C LEU A 52 2.42 3.57 1.90
N GLY A 53 2.87 4.39 2.85
CA GLY A 53 4.22 4.95 2.84
C GLY A 53 4.73 5.30 4.25
N ALA A 54 5.64 6.28 4.32
CA ALA A 54 6.34 6.68 5.53
C ALA A 54 5.41 6.99 6.72
N GLY A 55 4.21 7.53 6.48
CA GLY A 55 3.27 7.93 7.54
C GLY A 55 2.83 6.79 8.47
N VAL A 56 2.88 5.55 8.01
CA VAL A 56 2.61 4.35 8.82
C VAL A 56 3.87 3.49 9.04
N ASN A 57 4.89 3.67 8.19
CA ASN A 57 6.14 2.91 8.23
C ASN A 57 7.19 3.49 9.20
N HIS A 58 7.23 4.79 9.44
CA HIS A 58 8.31 5.40 10.25
C HIS A 58 7.94 5.50 11.74
N TRP A 59 7.19 4.50 12.23
CA TRP A 59 6.86 4.35 13.64
C TRP A 59 7.67 3.21 14.25
N TYR A 60 7.97 3.30 15.55
CA TYR A 60 8.71 2.23 16.25
C TYR A 60 8.04 0.84 16.08
N HIS A 61 6.71 0.80 16.10
CA HIS A 61 5.90 -0.40 15.86
C HIS A 61 5.36 -0.48 14.41
N MET A 62 6.18 -0.11 13.42
CA MET A 62 5.78 -0.17 12.00
C MET A 62 5.33 -1.56 11.55
N ASP A 63 5.94 -2.59 12.14
CA ASP A 63 5.67 -3.98 11.83
C ASP A 63 4.23 -4.37 12.19
N MET A 64 3.69 -3.83 13.29
CA MET A 64 2.29 -4.02 13.67
C MET A 64 1.34 -3.34 12.69
N ASN A 65 1.65 -2.10 12.27
CA ASN A 65 0.86 -1.40 11.25
C ASN A 65 0.83 -2.20 9.93
N TYR A 66 2.00 -2.67 9.49
CA TYR A 66 2.15 -3.44 8.25
C TYR A 66 1.38 -4.74 8.30
N ARG A 67 1.57 -5.53 9.37
CA ARG A 67 0.91 -6.82 9.53
C ARG A 67 -0.60 -6.68 9.61
N GLY A 68 -1.12 -5.61 10.23
CA GLY A 68 -2.55 -5.30 10.23
C GLY A 68 -3.11 -5.13 8.82
N MET A 69 -2.47 -4.28 7.99
CA MET A 69 -2.86 -4.05 6.61
C MET A 69 -2.68 -5.29 5.72
N ILE A 70 -1.57 -6.00 5.88
CA ILE A 70 -1.27 -7.23 5.13
C ILE A 70 -2.30 -8.32 5.43
N ASN A 71 -2.68 -8.51 6.71
CA ASN A 71 -3.72 -9.48 7.07
C ASN A 71 -5.06 -9.17 6.40
N MET A 72 -5.45 -7.89 6.30
CA MET A 72 -6.68 -7.48 5.61
C MET A 72 -6.64 -7.89 4.13
N LEU A 73 -5.51 -7.68 3.45
CA LEU A 73 -5.31 -8.07 2.06
C LEU A 73 -5.31 -9.59 1.87
N ILE A 74 -4.71 -10.34 2.80
CA ILE A 74 -4.70 -11.81 2.76
C ILE A 74 -6.12 -12.36 2.96
N PHE A 75 -6.87 -11.85 3.94
CA PHE A 75 -8.26 -12.28 4.18
C PHE A 75 -9.19 -12.00 3.00
N CYS A 76 -8.89 -10.95 2.22
CA CYS A 76 -9.65 -10.58 1.04
C CYS A 76 -9.10 -11.19 -0.27
N GLY A 77 -8.03 -12.01 -0.21
CA GLY A 77 -7.44 -12.63 -1.40
C GLY A 77 -6.82 -11.64 -2.40
N CYS A 78 -6.38 -10.47 -1.93
CA CYS A 78 -5.94 -9.39 -2.82
C CYS A 78 -4.48 -9.50 -3.28
N VAL A 79 -3.65 -10.22 -2.54
CA VAL A 79 -2.20 -10.32 -2.83
C VAL A 79 -2.00 -11.18 -4.08
N GLY A 80 -1.29 -10.63 -5.07
CA GLY A 80 -1.00 -11.31 -6.34
C GLY A 80 -2.03 -11.08 -7.45
N GLN A 81 -3.07 -10.27 -7.19
CA GLN A 81 -4.10 -9.93 -8.18
C GLN A 81 -3.84 -8.56 -8.81
N SER A 82 -4.06 -8.44 -10.12
CA SER A 82 -3.92 -7.15 -10.83
C SER A 82 -5.00 -6.16 -10.37
N GLY A 83 -4.57 -5.00 -9.88
CA GLY A 83 -5.45 -4.01 -9.24
C GLY A 83 -5.74 -4.29 -7.77
N GLY A 84 -5.07 -5.26 -7.16
CA GLY A 84 -5.16 -5.57 -5.73
C GLY A 84 -3.80 -5.64 -5.06
N GLY A 85 -3.80 -5.69 -3.72
CA GLY A 85 -2.63 -6.06 -2.94
C GLY A 85 -1.98 -4.93 -2.14
N TRP A 86 -0.73 -5.16 -1.78
CA TRP A 86 0.07 -4.30 -0.91
C TRP A 86 0.98 -3.42 -1.76
N ALA A 87 0.70 -2.11 -1.76
CA ALA A 87 1.39 -1.14 -2.60
C ALA A 87 2.15 -0.13 -1.73
N HIS A 88 3.34 -0.52 -1.31
CA HIS A 88 4.22 0.29 -0.48
C HIS A 88 5.12 1.18 -1.32
N TYR A 89 5.15 2.47 -0.98
CA TYR A 89 5.97 3.47 -1.63
C TYR A 89 6.70 4.33 -0.59
N VAL A 90 8.04 4.29 -0.61
CA VAL A 90 8.89 5.19 0.19
C VAL A 90 10.06 5.68 -0.66
N GLY A 91 11.18 4.97 -0.66
CA GLY A 91 12.39 5.37 -1.39
C GLY A 91 12.37 4.86 -2.83
N GLN A 92 13.49 5.08 -3.53
CA GLN A 92 13.75 4.46 -4.83
C GLN A 92 14.56 3.17 -4.62
N GLU A 93 13.95 2.15 -4.03
CA GLU A 93 14.65 0.88 -3.75
C GLU A 93 14.76 -0.02 -4.99
N LYS A 94 13.81 0.10 -5.92
CA LYS A 94 13.73 -0.74 -7.12
C LYS A 94 14.08 0.03 -8.38
N THR A 95 15.37 0.27 -8.57
CA THR A 95 15.89 0.87 -9.81
C THR A 95 15.81 -0.14 -10.96
N ALA A 96 15.22 0.27 -12.08
CA ALA A 96 15.19 -0.57 -13.27
C ALA A 96 16.63 -0.79 -13.78
N PRO A 97 16.97 -2.02 -14.23
CA PRO A 97 18.30 -2.27 -14.77
C PRO A 97 18.55 -1.41 -16.00
N THR A 98 19.79 -0.95 -16.17
CA THR A 98 20.21 0.00 -17.23
C THR A 98 19.77 -0.45 -18.62
N ASN A 99 19.83 -1.75 -18.92
CA ASN A 99 19.38 -2.29 -20.21
C ASN A 99 17.89 -2.02 -20.50
N ARG A 100 17.01 -2.04 -19.48
CA ARG A 100 15.58 -1.73 -19.62
C ARG A 100 15.36 -0.23 -19.83
N LEU A 101 16.16 0.62 -19.18
CA LEU A 101 16.12 2.08 -19.37
C LEU A 101 16.63 2.49 -20.76
N VAL A 102 17.65 1.80 -21.28
CA VAL A 102 18.14 1.98 -22.66
C VAL A 102 17.08 1.53 -23.66
N ALA A 103 16.46 0.36 -23.45
CA ALA A 103 15.43 -0.17 -24.34
C ALA A 103 14.18 0.74 -24.42
N THR A 104 13.87 1.51 -23.38
CA THR A 104 12.75 2.48 -23.36
C THR A 104 13.16 3.88 -23.80
N GLY A 105 14.40 4.07 -24.27
CA GLY A 105 14.91 5.37 -24.73
C GLY A 105 15.18 6.39 -23.61
N LEU A 106 15.04 6.00 -22.34
CA LEU A 106 15.20 6.87 -21.18
C LEU A 106 16.67 7.14 -20.85
N CYS A 107 17.57 6.33 -21.41
CA CYS A 107 19.01 6.34 -21.13
C CYS A 107 19.83 6.75 -22.36
N ALA A 108 19.48 7.87 -23.01
CA ALA A 108 20.20 8.34 -24.20
C ALA A 108 21.56 9.03 -23.89
N ARG A 109 21.96 9.15 -22.62
CA ARG A 109 23.10 9.99 -22.22
C ARG A 109 23.96 9.44 -21.08
N LEU A 110 23.74 8.21 -20.61
CA LEU A 110 24.70 7.56 -19.72
C LEU A 110 25.68 6.77 -20.58
N GLU A 111 26.97 7.06 -20.44
CA GLU A 111 28.00 6.24 -21.09
C GLU A 111 27.89 4.78 -20.61
N PRO A 112 28.21 3.78 -21.44
CA PRO A 112 28.23 2.39 -21.01
C PRO A 112 29.19 2.24 -19.83
N THR A 113 28.67 1.88 -18.66
CA THR A 113 29.47 1.68 -17.45
C THR A 113 30.45 0.54 -17.67
N THR A 114 31.75 0.81 -17.60
CA THR A 114 32.80 -0.22 -17.61
C THR A 114 32.91 -0.97 -16.29
N ALA A 115 32.21 -0.53 -15.24
CA ALA A 115 32.23 -1.12 -13.90
C ALA A 115 30.87 -1.78 -13.56
N PRO A 116 30.84 -3.05 -13.11
CA PRO A 116 29.60 -3.78 -12.82
C PRO A 116 28.79 -3.28 -11.61
N ASN A 117 29.27 -2.24 -10.90
CA ASN A 117 28.77 -1.88 -9.56
C ASN A 117 28.26 -0.44 -9.45
N GLU A 118 28.29 0.37 -10.52
CA GLU A 118 27.80 1.75 -10.45
C GLU A 118 26.27 1.79 -10.59
N GLN A 119 25.60 2.12 -9.49
CA GLN A 119 24.18 2.45 -9.49
C GLN A 119 24.02 3.93 -9.84
N HIS A 120 23.67 4.23 -11.09
CA HIS A 120 23.27 5.59 -11.46
C HIS A 120 21.87 5.87 -10.92
N LEU A 121 21.78 6.77 -9.95
CA LEU A 121 20.50 7.30 -9.51
C LEU A 121 20.00 8.25 -10.60
N VAL A 122 19.13 7.76 -11.48
CA VAL A 122 18.46 8.60 -12.49
C VAL A 122 17.41 9.43 -11.77
N PHE A 123 17.78 10.65 -11.38
CA PHE A 123 16.81 11.68 -10.99
C PHE A 123 16.03 12.08 -12.24
N LEU A 124 14.84 11.50 -12.44
CA LEU A 124 13.86 12.03 -13.38
C LEU A 124 13.28 13.32 -12.79
N GLN A 125 14.04 14.42 -12.85
CA GLN A 125 13.44 15.73 -12.67
C GLN A 125 12.50 15.98 -13.84
N SER A 126 11.19 16.07 -13.57
CA SER A 126 10.24 16.57 -14.53
C SER A 126 10.61 18.03 -14.83
N PHE A 127 11.17 18.30 -16.02
CA PHE A 127 11.18 19.63 -16.58
C PHE A 127 9.72 19.99 -16.94
N GLN A 128 8.95 20.43 -15.96
CA GLN A 128 7.75 21.22 -16.20
C GLN A 128 8.22 22.68 -16.32
N PRO A 129 8.08 23.34 -17.48
CA PRO A 129 8.27 24.78 -17.54
C PRO A 129 7.18 25.44 -16.67
N MET A 130 7.56 26.22 -15.67
CA MET A 130 6.63 27.18 -15.08
C MET A 130 6.27 28.19 -16.16
N ALA A 131 5.02 28.15 -16.62
CA ALA A 131 4.44 29.29 -17.32
C ALA A 131 4.30 30.43 -16.30
N LEU A 132 5.05 31.51 -16.53
CA LEU A 132 4.78 32.84 -15.97
C LEU A 132 3.80 33.57 -16.88
#